data_AF-A0AAE0I7P0-F1
#
_entry.id   AF-A0AAE0I7P0-F1
#
_cell.length_a   1.000
_cell.length_b   1.000
_cell.length_c   1.000
_cell.angle_alpha   90.00
_cell.angle_beta   90.00
_cell.angle_gamma   90.00
#
_symmetry.space_group_name_H-M   'P 1'
#
loop_
_entity.id
_entity.type
_entity.pdbx_description
1 polymer ?
#
loop_
_entity_poly.entity_id
_entity_poly.type
_entity_poly.pdbx_seq_one_letter_code
_entity_poly.pdbx_strand_id
1 'polypeptide(L)'
;MNRIAKTRKTERKVLSERILASYIINFGTTPTMPCANCFRHQRKCQMAEGSSRYSECLTRKVSYDGADVSYRQRKKMESEEQQLLERLLFLKKQQKILRDYGEALFRRNIQDFKEAHPDAPKATTSIPNPEPPSNGAPELEFD
;
A
#
# COMPACT_ATOMS: atom_id res chain seq x y z
N MET A 1 23.42 -15.01 3.14
CA MET A 1 22.42 -15.27 4.19
C MET A 1 20.94 -15.09 3.74
N ASN A 2 20.61 -15.08 2.44
CA ASN A 2 19.26 -14.73 1.93
C ASN A 2 18.33 -15.89 1.53
N ARG A 3 18.77 -17.16 1.61
CA ARG A 3 17.94 -18.31 1.15
C ARG A 3 16.88 -18.74 2.18
N ILE A 4 17.18 -18.63 3.48
CA ILE A 4 16.29 -19.08 4.57
C ILE A 4 15.04 -18.18 4.70
N ALA A 5 15.15 -16.89 4.41
CA ALA A 5 14.01 -15.97 4.46
C ALA A 5 13.01 -16.21 3.33
N LYS A 6 13.49 -16.65 2.14
CA LYS A 6 12.64 -16.92 0.97
C LYS A 6 11.79 -18.18 1.16
N THR A 7 12.36 -19.26 1.71
CA THR A 7 11.63 -20.52 1.97
C THR A 7 10.55 -20.38 3.04
N ARG A 8 10.83 -19.64 4.11
CA ARG A 8 9.83 -19.33 5.16
C ARG A 8 8.63 -18.54 4.62
N LYS A 9 8.85 -17.64 3.65
CA LYS A 9 7.77 -16.86 3.02
C LYS A 9 6.85 -17.76 2.19
N THR A 10 7.42 -18.71 1.46
CA THR A 10 6.66 -19.69 0.66
C THR A 10 5.87 -20.65 1.53
N GLU A 11 6.44 -21.14 2.64
CA GLU A 11 5.75 -22.04 3.58
C GLU A 11 4.54 -21.37 4.25
N ARG A 12 4.71 -20.10 4.68
CA ARG A 12 3.60 -19.32 5.26
C ARG A 12 2.47 -19.12 4.28
N LYS A 13 2.78 -18.87 3.00
CA LYS A 13 1.78 -18.72 1.94
C LYS A 13 0.98 -20.01 1.75
N VAL A 14 1.67 -21.14 1.61
CA VAL A 14 1.04 -22.47 1.48
C VAL A 14 0.16 -22.81 2.68
N LEU A 15 0.61 -22.50 3.91
CA LEU A 15 -0.20 -22.69 5.12
C LEU A 15 -1.46 -21.81 5.12
N SER A 16 -1.34 -20.54 4.73
CA SER A 16 -2.50 -19.65 4.66
C SER A 16 -3.52 -20.10 3.61
N GLU A 17 -3.06 -20.60 2.46
CA GLU A 17 -3.93 -21.14 1.41
C GLU A 17 -4.67 -22.38 1.90
N ARG A 18 -3.99 -23.29 2.62
CA ARG A 18 -4.63 -24.47 3.22
C ARG A 18 -5.70 -24.11 4.24
N ILE A 19 -5.43 -23.14 5.11
CA ILE A 19 -6.40 -22.67 6.11
C ILE A 19 -7.60 -22.01 5.44
N LEU A 20 -7.36 -21.22 4.38
CA LEU A 20 -8.44 -20.60 3.61
C LEU A 20 -9.29 -21.66 2.89
N ALA A 21 -8.65 -22.61 2.22
CA ALA A 21 -9.33 -23.71 1.55
C ALA A 21 -10.17 -24.53 2.54
N SER A 22 -9.62 -24.89 3.71
CA SER A 22 -10.37 -25.62 4.73
C SER A 22 -11.55 -24.80 5.25
N TYR A 23 -11.40 -23.49 5.40
CA TYR A 23 -12.49 -22.61 5.79
C TYR A 23 -13.60 -22.57 4.74
N ILE A 24 -13.26 -22.42 3.46
CA ILE A 24 -14.22 -22.37 2.34
C ILE A 24 -14.99 -23.69 2.23
N ILE A 25 -14.31 -24.84 2.37
CA ILE A 25 -14.97 -26.15 2.35
C ILE A 25 -16.01 -26.26 3.46
N ASN A 26 -15.69 -25.78 4.66
CA ASN A 26 -16.55 -25.94 5.83
C ASN A 26 -17.66 -24.87 5.92
N PHE A 27 -17.41 -23.66 5.42
CA PHE A 27 -18.26 -22.49 5.69
C PHE A 27 -18.50 -21.59 4.46
N GLY A 28 -18.03 -21.97 3.27
CA GLY A 28 -18.08 -21.13 2.06
C GLY A 28 -19.47 -20.80 1.52
N THR A 29 -20.53 -21.37 2.12
CA THR A 29 -21.93 -21.03 1.81
C THR A 29 -22.38 -19.72 2.46
N THR A 30 -21.63 -19.18 3.43
CA THR A 30 -21.98 -17.88 4.02
C THR A 30 -21.58 -16.74 3.09
N PRO A 31 -22.50 -15.81 2.74
CA PRO A 31 -22.21 -14.71 1.81
C PRO A 31 -21.30 -13.62 2.42
N THR A 32 -21.04 -13.70 3.73
CA THR A 32 -20.28 -12.70 4.47
C THR A 32 -18.86 -13.20 4.75
N MET A 33 -17.87 -12.34 4.48
CA MET A 33 -16.49 -12.61 4.86
C MET A 33 -16.39 -12.76 6.39
N PRO A 34 -15.69 -13.80 6.89
CA PRO A 34 -15.53 -13.98 8.32
C PRO A 34 -14.61 -12.92 8.92
N CYS A 35 -14.85 -12.56 10.19
CA CYS A 35 -13.83 -11.80 10.94
C CYS A 35 -12.58 -12.66 11.17
N ALA A 36 -11.44 -12.02 11.37
CA ALA A 36 -10.13 -12.64 11.56
C ALA A 36 -10.13 -13.62 12.73
N ASN A 37 -10.93 -13.37 13.76
CA ASN A 37 -11.05 -14.27 14.90
C ASN A 37 -11.78 -15.58 14.52
N CYS A 38 -12.96 -15.48 13.89
CA CYS A 38 -13.69 -16.65 13.41
C CYS A 38 -12.88 -17.42 12.37
N PHE A 39 -12.20 -16.72 11.45
CA PHE A 39 -11.33 -17.33 10.45
C PHE A 39 -10.14 -18.07 11.08
N ARG A 40 -9.42 -17.42 12.01
CA ARG A 40 -8.25 -18.01 12.69
C ARG A 40 -8.61 -19.28 13.47
N HIS A 41 -9.81 -19.34 14.02
CA HIS A 41 -10.29 -20.50 14.78
C HIS A 41 -11.15 -21.48 13.98
N GLN A 42 -11.27 -21.27 12.66
CA GLN A 42 -12.08 -22.09 11.75
C GLN A 42 -13.51 -22.30 12.28
N ARG A 43 -14.17 -21.20 12.67
CA ARG A 43 -15.55 -21.19 13.15
C ARG A 43 -16.46 -20.44 12.21
N LYS A 44 -17.74 -20.82 12.21
CA LYS A 44 -18.77 -20.18 11.40
C LYS A 44 -18.98 -18.74 11.87
N CYS A 45 -18.70 -17.78 10.99
CA CYS A 45 -18.88 -16.36 11.30
C CYS A 45 -20.32 -15.92 10.96
N GLN A 46 -21.21 -15.93 11.94
CA GLN A 46 -22.59 -15.45 11.77
C GLN A 46 -22.94 -14.39 12.81
N MET A 47 -23.63 -13.33 12.39
CA MET A 47 -24.16 -12.33 13.31
C MET A 47 -25.15 -12.99 14.28
N ALA A 48 -25.05 -12.66 15.56
CA ALA A 48 -26.06 -13.10 16.53
C ALA A 48 -27.34 -12.27 16.39
N GLU A 49 -28.48 -12.91 16.58
CA GLU A 49 -29.77 -12.23 16.61
C GLU A 49 -29.79 -11.16 17.70
N GLY A 50 -30.17 -9.93 17.33
CA GLY A 50 -30.22 -8.79 18.27
C GLY A 50 -28.87 -8.22 18.69
N SER A 51 -27.75 -8.63 18.08
CA SER A 51 -26.43 -8.08 18.36
C SER A 51 -25.73 -7.55 17.11
N SER A 52 -24.89 -6.52 17.29
CA SER A 52 -23.93 -6.09 16.28
C SER A 52 -22.70 -7.01 16.17
N ARG A 53 -22.58 -8.01 17.05
CA ARG A 53 -21.41 -8.89 17.15
C ARG A 53 -21.72 -10.28 16.59
N TYR A 54 -20.68 -10.93 16.08
CA TYR A 54 -20.75 -12.33 15.66
C TYR A 54 -20.98 -13.26 16.86
N SER A 55 -21.84 -14.25 16.70
CA SER A 55 -22.22 -15.26 17.70
C SER A 55 -21.01 -15.90 18.38
N GLU A 56 -20.06 -16.42 17.61
CA GLU A 56 -18.83 -17.03 18.13
C GLU A 56 -17.95 -16.05 18.93
N CYS A 57 -17.88 -14.79 18.47
CA CYS A 57 -17.11 -13.75 19.16
C CYS A 57 -17.79 -13.32 20.47
N LEU A 58 -19.13 -13.31 20.51
CA LEU A 58 -19.92 -13.07 21.71
C LEU A 58 -19.74 -14.19 22.73
N THR A 59 -19.93 -15.45 22.31
CA THR A 59 -19.79 -16.63 23.18
C THR A 59 -18.42 -16.68 23.83
N ARG A 60 -17.37 -16.35 23.06
CA ARG A 60 -15.98 -16.34 23.54
C ARG A 60 -15.59 -15.05 24.26
N LYS A 61 -16.47 -14.04 24.33
CA LYS A 61 -16.21 -12.72 24.93
C LYS A 61 -14.95 -12.03 24.37
N VAL A 62 -14.68 -12.22 23.09
CA VAL A 62 -13.49 -11.69 22.38
C VAL A 62 -13.88 -10.59 21.40
N SER A 63 -12.98 -9.65 21.15
CA SER A 63 -13.18 -8.66 20.10
C SER A 63 -13.30 -9.33 18.72
N TYR A 64 -14.06 -8.69 17.84
CA TYR A 64 -14.20 -9.04 16.44
C TYR A 64 -13.67 -7.87 15.60
N ASP A 65 -13.40 -8.09 14.32
CA ASP A 65 -12.74 -7.09 13.47
C ASP A 65 -13.55 -5.79 13.29
N GLY A 66 -14.88 -5.86 13.46
CA GLY A 66 -15.75 -4.69 13.48
C GLY A 66 -15.93 -4.07 14.87
N ALA A 67 -15.17 -4.52 15.88
CA ALA A 67 -15.15 -3.85 17.16
C ALA A 67 -14.61 -2.44 16.94
N ASP A 68 -15.46 -1.46 17.26
CA ASP A 68 -15.13 -0.05 17.23
C ASP A 68 -13.72 0.20 17.77
N VAL A 69 -12.85 0.75 16.93
CA VAL A 69 -11.56 1.28 17.37
C VAL A 69 -11.86 2.25 18.51
N SER A 70 -11.21 2.07 19.66
CA SER A 70 -11.52 2.90 20.82
C SER A 70 -11.38 4.38 20.47
N TYR A 71 -12.18 5.26 21.07
CA TYR A 71 -12.12 6.70 20.80
C TYR A 71 -10.68 7.25 20.92
N ARG A 72 -9.93 6.77 21.93
CA ARG A 72 -8.51 7.13 22.12
C ARG A 72 -7.63 6.70 20.96
N GLN A 73 -7.82 5.50 20.42
CA GLN A 73 -7.08 5.02 19.26
C GLN A 73 -7.47 5.78 17.99
N ARG A 74 -8.76 6.07 17.77
CA ARG A 74 -9.21 6.89 16.64
C ARG A 74 -8.56 8.26 16.65
N LYS A 75 -8.63 8.97 17.80
CA LYS A 75 -8.02 10.28 17.98
C LYS A 75 -6.50 10.24 17.79
N LYS A 76 -5.85 9.16 18.23
CA LYS A 76 -4.41 8.95 18.00
C LYS A 76 -4.10 8.81 16.52
N MET A 77 -4.82 7.96 15.78
CA MET A 77 -4.61 7.80 14.34
C MET A 77 -4.83 9.11 13.59
N GLU A 78 -5.88 9.86 13.94
CA GLU A 78 -6.16 11.17 13.34
C GLU A 78 -5.00 12.16 13.57
N SER A 79 -4.43 12.20 14.78
CA SER A 79 -3.27 13.06 15.05
C SER A 79 -2.00 12.63 14.31
N GLU A 80 -1.78 11.32 14.16
CA GLU A 80 -0.66 10.78 13.40
C GLU A 80 -0.82 11.05 11.90
N GLU A 81 -2.03 10.92 11.37
CA GLU A 81 -2.35 11.24 9.97
C GLU A 81 -2.11 12.72 9.66
N GLN A 82 -2.52 13.63 10.56
CA GLN A 82 -2.25 15.06 10.41
C GLN A 82 -0.75 15.36 10.35
N GLN A 83 0.05 14.79 11.27
CA GLN A 83 1.50 14.97 11.29
C GLN A 83 2.18 14.41 10.03
N LEU A 84 1.73 13.26 9.55
CA LEU A 84 2.25 12.65 8.33
C LEU A 84 1.91 13.50 7.10
N LEU A 85 0.69 14.05 7.05
CA LEU A 85 0.26 14.94 5.97
C LEU A 85 1.10 16.22 5.94
N GLU A 86 1.32 16.86 7.08
CA GLU A 86 2.18 18.04 7.18
C GLU A 86 3.61 17.74 6.71
N ARG A 87 4.18 16.62 7.16
CA ARG A 87 5.52 16.17 6.75
C ARG A 87 5.61 15.91 5.25
N LEU A 88 4.58 15.29 4.67
CA LEU A 88 4.51 15.01 3.24
C LEU A 88 4.46 16.31 2.42
N LEU A 89 3.65 17.29 2.85
CA LEU A 89 3.56 18.59 2.20
C LEU A 89 4.89 19.35 2.25
N PHE A 90 5.58 19.31 3.40
CA PHE A 90 6.89 19.90 3.55
C PHE A 90 7.92 19.28 2.59
N LEU A 91 7.98 17.94 2.53
CA LEU A 91 8.90 17.24 1.62
C LEU A 91 8.61 17.56 0.15
N LYS A 92 7.33 17.62 -0.25
CA LYS A 92 6.94 18.03 -1.61
C LYS A 92 7.41 19.45 -1.93
N LYS A 93 7.31 20.37 -0.97
CA LYS A 93 7.80 21.74 -1.13
C LYS A 93 9.32 21.78 -1.32
N GLN A 94 10.07 21.04 -0.51
CA GLN A 94 11.53 20.92 -0.66
C GLN A 94 11.91 20.32 -2.02
N GLN A 95 11.23 19.26 -2.44
CA GLN A 95 11.48 18.63 -3.74
C GLN A 95 11.22 19.59 -4.89
N LYS A 96 10.16 20.41 -4.81
CA LYS A 96 9.88 21.44 -5.79
C LYS A 96 10.99 22.49 -5.85
N ILE A 97 11.43 23.00 -4.70
CA ILE A 97 12.52 24.00 -4.64
C ILE A 97 13.80 23.45 -5.28
N LEU A 98 14.18 22.21 -4.94
CA LEU A 98 15.39 21.59 -5.50
C LEU A 98 15.26 21.34 -7.00
N ARG A 99 14.07 20.98 -7.48
CA ARG A 99 13.80 20.83 -8.91
C ARG A 99 13.92 22.15 -9.65
N ASP A 100 13.25 23.19 -9.16
CA ASP A 100 13.28 24.54 -9.75
C ASP A 100 14.71 25.11 -9.76
N TYR A 101 15.46 24.89 -8.67
CA TYR A 101 16.87 25.30 -8.58
C TYR A 101 17.76 24.52 -9.55
N GLY A 102 17.59 23.21 -9.64
CA GLY A 102 18.31 22.37 -10.59
C GLY A 102 18.05 22.82 -12.03
N GLU A 103 16.78 23.03 -12.39
CA GLU A 103 16.41 23.54 -13.72
C GLU A 103 17.02 24.91 -14.02
N ALA A 104 17.06 25.81 -13.04
CA ALA A 104 17.68 27.12 -13.19
C ALA A 104 19.19 27.03 -13.43
N LEU A 105 19.90 26.18 -12.66
CA LEU A 105 21.32 25.91 -12.87
C LEU A 105 21.58 25.28 -14.24
N PHE A 106 20.77 24.30 -14.64
CA PHE A 106 20.88 23.68 -15.97
C PHE A 106 20.69 24.69 -17.09
N ARG A 107 19.69 25.56 -17.00
CA ARG A 107 19.46 26.63 -18.01
C ARG A 107 20.65 27.58 -18.10
N ARG A 108 21.19 28.02 -16.95
CA ARG A 108 22.35 28.91 -16.91
C ARG A 108 23.59 28.23 -17.51
N ASN A 109 23.90 27.01 -17.12
CA ASN A 109 25.04 26.26 -17.67
C ASN A 109 24.93 26.08 -19.19
N ILE A 110 23.73 25.84 -19.73
CA ILE A 110 23.52 25.74 -21.19
C ILE A 110 23.76 27.09 -21.88
N GLN A 111 23.37 28.21 -21.26
CA GLN A 111 23.65 29.54 -21.79
C GLN A 111 25.15 29.84 -21.78
N ASP A 112 25.81 29.65 -20.64
CA ASP A 112 27.27 29.84 -20.48
C ASP A 112 28.06 28.98 -21.48
N PHE A 113 27.63 27.73 -21.71
CA PHE A 113 28.25 26.83 -22.69
C PHE A 113 28.09 27.31 -24.14
N LYS A 114 26.91 27.85 -24.50
CA LYS A 114 26.66 28.41 -25.84
C LYS A 114 27.46 29.69 -26.08
N GLU A 115 27.61 30.52 -25.06
CA GLU A 115 28.42 31.75 -25.14
C GLU A 115 29.91 31.44 -25.27
N ALA A 116 30.41 30.41 -24.57
CA ALA A 116 31.79 29.97 -24.68
C ALA A 116 32.12 29.29 -26.02
N HIS A 117 31.12 28.71 -26.70
CA HIS A 117 31.29 28.00 -27.96
C HIS A 117 30.24 28.42 -29.01
N PRO A 118 30.37 29.62 -29.61
CA PRO A 118 29.39 30.15 -30.57
C PRO A 118 29.31 29.33 -31.87
N ASP A 119 30.38 28.63 -32.24
CA ASP A 119 30.46 27.77 -33.42
C ASP A 119 30.07 26.31 -33.14
N ALA A 120 29.63 25.98 -31.92
CA ALA A 120 29.16 24.63 -31.61
C ALA A 120 27.95 24.30 -32.49
N PRO A 121 27.94 23.15 -33.20
CA PRO A 121 26.79 22.74 -33.97
C PRO A 121 25.59 22.68 -33.02
N LYS A 122 24.45 23.25 -33.44
CA LYS A 122 23.18 23.14 -32.70
C LYS A 122 22.91 21.65 -32.51
N ALA A 123 23.21 21.12 -31.33
CA ALA A 123 22.85 19.76 -30.99
C ALA A 123 21.33 19.71 -31.09
N THR A 124 20.84 18.98 -32.09
CA THR A 124 19.44 18.56 -32.19
C THR A 124 19.22 17.58 -31.06
N THR A 125 19.11 18.06 -29.83
CA THR A 125 18.76 17.26 -28.68
C THR A 125 17.27 16.97 -28.78
N SER A 126 16.91 16.04 -29.66
CA SER A 126 15.75 15.19 -29.44
C SER A 126 16.05 14.36 -28.20
N ILE A 127 15.90 14.96 -27.02
CA ILE A 127 15.82 14.21 -25.77
C ILE A 127 14.53 13.42 -25.90
N PRO A 128 14.56 12.07 -25.97
CA PRO A 128 13.34 11.31 -25.91
C PRO A 128 12.67 11.65 -24.59
N ASN A 129 11.42 12.07 -24.66
CA ASN A 129 10.57 12.32 -23.51
C ASN A 129 10.72 11.10 -22.58
N PRO A 130 11.16 11.25 -21.31
CA PRO A 130 11.09 10.14 -20.38
C PRO A 130 9.62 9.80 -20.24
N GLU A 131 9.23 8.64 -20.78
CA GLU A 131 7.87 8.15 -20.66
C GLU A 131 7.46 8.18 -19.19
N PRO A 132 6.24 8.65 -18.86
CA PRO A 132 5.74 8.54 -17.51
C PRO A 132 5.81 7.07 -17.10
N PRO A 133 6.21 6.74 -15.86
CA PRO A 133 6.31 5.35 -15.42
C PRO A 133 5.00 4.65 -15.72
N SER A 134 5.05 3.65 -16.61
CA SER A 134 3.88 2.85 -16.94
C SER A 134 3.39 2.22 -15.65
N ASN A 135 2.17 2.56 -15.23
CA ASN A 135 1.48 1.83 -14.19
C ASN A 135 1.20 0.43 -14.73
N GLY A 136 2.18 -0.48 -14.56
CA GLY A 136 2.02 -1.90 -14.81
C GLY A 136 1.08 -2.47 -13.76
N ALA A 137 -0.22 -2.27 -13.96
CA ALA A 137 -1.22 -3.16 -13.41
C ALA A 137 -1.06 -4.50 -14.15
N PRO A 138 -0.81 -5.63 -13.47
CA PRO A 138 -0.86 -6.92 -14.14
C PRO A 138 -2.33 -7.19 -14.48
N GLU A 139 -2.63 -7.24 -15.78
CA GLU A 139 -3.84 -7.87 -16.30
C GLU A 139 -3.82 -9.34 -15.88
N LEU A 140 -4.80 -9.71 -15.06
CA LEU A 140 -5.13 -11.10 -14.75
C LEU A 140 -5.85 -11.67 -15.98
N GLU A 141 -5.10 -12.34 -16.85
CA GLU A 141 -5.70 -13.29 -17.78
C GLU A 141 -6.17 -14.51 -16.97
N PHE A 142 -7.48 -14.77 -17.03
CA PHE A 142 -8.11 -15.99 -16.53
C PHE A 142 -8.10 -17.01 -17.65
N ASP A 143 -7.40 -18.13 -17.43
CA ASP A 143 -7.67 -19.43 -18.08
C ASP A 143 -8.43 -20.33 -17.09
#